data_AF-A0A3C1E4Q8-F1
#
_entry.id   AF-A0A3C1E4Q8-F1
#
_cell.length_a   1.000
_cell.length_b   1.000
_cell.length_c   1.000
_cell.angle_alpha   90.00
_cell.angle_beta   90.00
_cell.angle_gamma   90.00
#
_symmetry.space_group_name_H-M   'P 1'
#
loop_
_entity.id
_entity.type
_entity.pdbx_description
1 polymer ?
#
loop_
_entity_poly.entity_id
_entity_poly.type
_entity_poly.pdbx_seq_one_letter_code
_entity_poly.pdbx_strand_id
1 'polypeptide(L)'
;MMNEKELNALIARYMEGETTCEEERRLEAYFQAHADVDEPLRPIRQLVLGLGALAEPLAQTDPPAAKPKRSRLHIYVRRIAGVAASLLLIAGLALTLYRSQNYCEAIVYGEPVNDRELIMREVSGTMSQINKQSTVEHQLRDVLMTAE
;
A
#
# COMPACT_ATOMS: atom_id res chain seq x y z
N MET A 1 7.50 -35.67 39.49
CA MET A 1 7.11 -36.21 38.16
C MET A 1 5.65 -36.62 38.30
N MET A 2 4.76 -36.11 37.44
CA MET A 2 3.31 -36.33 37.59
C MET A 2 2.97 -37.78 37.24
N ASN A 3 2.17 -38.45 38.07
CA ASN A 3 1.75 -39.82 37.79
C ASN A 3 0.57 -39.84 36.78
N GLU A 4 0.33 -40.96 36.11
CA GLU A 4 -0.68 -41.10 35.05
C GLU A 4 -2.10 -40.78 35.55
N LYS A 5 -2.45 -41.24 36.76
CA LYS A 5 -3.76 -40.94 37.37
C LYS A 5 -3.95 -39.45 37.64
N GLU A 6 -2.89 -38.78 38.08
CA GLU A 6 -2.90 -37.34 38.35
C GLU A 6 -2.98 -36.54 37.05
N LEU A 7 -2.25 -36.97 36.02
CA LEU A 7 -2.32 -36.41 34.67
C LEU A 7 -3.74 -36.48 34.11
N ASN A 8 -4.35 -37.66 34.16
CA ASN A 8 -5.70 -37.86 33.61
C ASN A 8 -6.76 -37.03 34.37
N ALA A 9 -6.65 -36.95 35.70
CA ALA A 9 -7.53 -36.09 36.50
C ALA A 9 -7.34 -34.60 36.18
N LEU A 10 -6.10 -34.16 35.98
CA LEU A 10 -5.77 -32.79 35.63
C LEU A 10 -6.27 -32.42 34.23
N ILE A 11 -6.10 -33.32 33.26
CA ILE A 11 -6.62 -33.17 31.90
C ILE A 11 -8.15 -33.07 31.92
N ALA A 12 -8.84 -33.93 32.68
CA ALA A 12 -10.30 -33.88 32.77
C ALA A 12 -10.78 -32.51 33.27
N ARG A 13 -10.19 -32.00 34.35
CA ARG A 13 -10.49 -30.66 34.88
C ARG A 13 -10.13 -29.53 33.92
N TYR A 14 -9.03 -29.69 33.16
CA TYR A 14 -8.64 -28.72 32.13
C TYR A 14 -9.69 -28.63 31.02
N MET A 15 -10.24 -29.76 30.59
CA MET A 15 -11.31 -29.80 29.57
C MET A 15 -12.62 -29.20 30.09
N GLU A 16 -12.90 -29.33 31.38
CA GLU A 16 -14.04 -28.68 32.05
C GLU A 16 -13.78 -27.20 32.40
N GLY A 17 -12.56 -26.69 32.19
CA GLY A 17 -12.19 -25.30 32.51
C GLY A 17 -12.10 -25.00 34.02
N GLU A 18 -11.91 -26.03 34.85
CA GLU A 18 -11.82 -25.91 36.32
C GLU A 18 -10.36 -25.84 36.82
N THR A 19 -9.40 -25.63 35.92
CA THR A 19 -7.97 -25.54 36.26
C THR A 19 -7.56 -24.14 36.70
N THR A 20 -6.60 -24.08 37.61
CA THR A 20 -5.91 -22.85 37.98
C THR A 20 -4.69 -22.60 37.08
N CYS A 21 -4.21 -21.36 37.00
CA CYS A 21 -3.03 -21.01 36.19
C CYS A 21 -1.76 -21.82 36.55
N GLU A 22 -1.60 -22.19 37.82
CA GLU A 22 -0.46 -23.01 38.27
C GLU A 22 -0.58 -24.47 37.80
N GLU A 23 -1.80 -25.00 37.76
CA GLU A 23 -2.10 -26.32 37.24
C GLU A 23 -1.88 -26.40 35.73
N GLU A 24 -2.31 -25.38 34.99
CA GLU A 24 -2.08 -25.26 33.55
C GLU A 24 -0.59 -25.17 33.22
N ARG A 25 0.17 -24.36 33.96
CA ARG A 25 1.62 -24.25 33.77
C ARG A 25 2.33 -25.60 34.01
N ARG A 26 1.86 -26.40 34.97
CA ARG A 26 2.39 -27.76 35.21
C ARG A 26 2.03 -28.71 34.08
N LEU A 27 0.82 -28.61 33.54
CA LEU A 27 0.36 -29.42 32.40
C LEU A 27 1.14 -29.08 31.13
N GLU A 28 1.38 -27.78 30.87
CA GLU A 28 2.25 -27.31 29.78
C GLU A 28 3.68 -27.85 29.93
N ALA A 29 4.29 -27.72 31.11
CA ALA A 29 5.65 -28.19 31.36
C ALA A 29 5.78 -29.71 31.16
N TYR A 30 4.75 -30.47 31.54
CA TYR A 30 4.70 -31.91 31.30
C TYR A 30 4.73 -32.25 29.80
N PHE A 31 3.88 -31.61 29.01
CA PHE A 31 3.78 -31.84 27.56
C PHE A 31 4.94 -31.26 26.74
N GLN A 32 5.66 -30.27 27.28
CA GLN A 32 6.93 -29.80 26.72
C GLN A 32 8.07 -30.80 26.97
N ALA A 33 8.12 -31.41 28.16
CA ALA A 33 9.15 -32.38 28.51
C ALA A 33 8.97 -33.74 27.83
N HIS A 34 7.72 -34.11 27.50
CA HIS A 34 7.37 -35.38 26.86
C HIS A 34 6.81 -35.10 25.46
N ALA A 35 7.69 -35.10 24.45
CA ALA A 35 7.28 -34.90 23.06
C ALA A 35 6.60 -36.15 22.46
N ASP A 36 7.04 -37.34 22.87
CA ASP A 36 6.49 -38.63 22.45
C ASP A 36 5.43 -39.11 23.44
N VAL A 37 4.24 -38.51 23.34
CA VAL A 37 3.05 -38.93 24.11
C VAL A 37 2.21 -39.92 23.33
N ASP A 38 1.54 -40.82 24.06
CA ASP A 38 0.63 -41.80 23.50
C ASP A 38 -0.42 -41.15 22.57
N GLU A 39 -0.86 -41.89 21.56
CA GLU A 39 -1.86 -41.45 20.57
C GLU A 39 -3.05 -40.67 21.16
N PRO A 40 -3.74 -41.13 22.23
CA PRO A 40 -4.88 -40.40 22.80
C PRO A 40 -4.50 -39.04 23.41
N LEU A 41 -3.25 -38.85 23.83
CA LEU A 41 -2.78 -37.61 24.46
C LEU A 41 -2.26 -36.59 23.45
N ARG A 42 -2.02 -36.97 22.18
CA ARG A 42 -1.52 -36.05 21.15
C ARG A 42 -2.45 -34.86 20.87
N PRO A 43 -3.78 -35.05 20.72
CA PRO A 43 -4.69 -33.91 20.51
C PRO A 43 -4.71 -32.98 21.72
N ILE A 44 -4.65 -33.54 22.93
CA ILE A 44 -4.64 -32.80 24.19
C ILE A 44 -3.35 -31.98 24.31
N ARG A 45 -2.21 -32.57 23.96
CA ARG A 45 -0.92 -31.87 23.90
C ARG A 45 -0.97 -30.66 22.97
N GLN A 46 -1.55 -30.81 21.78
CA GLN A 46 -1.70 -29.71 20.82
C GLN A 46 -2.60 -28.59 21.36
N LEU A 47 -3.68 -28.96 22.06
CA LEU A 47 -4.57 -27.99 22.69
C LEU A 47 -3.85 -27.20 23.79
N VAL A 48 -3.15 -27.89 24.70
CA VAL A 48 -2.46 -27.27 25.84
C VAL A 48 -1.29 -26.39 25.39
N LEU A 49 -0.48 -26.85 24.43
CA LEU A 49 0.69 -26.09 23.94
C LEU A 49 0.36 -25.07 22.83
N GLY A 50 -0.87 -25.13 22.28
CA GLY A 50 -1.34 -24.27 21.22
C GLY A 50 -0.41 -24.21 20.00
N LEU A 51 -0.15 -23.01 19.51
CA LEU A 51 0.76 -22.79 18.37
C LEU A 51 2.20 -23.27 18.63
N GLY A 52 2.62 -23.40 19.89
CA GLY A 52 3.95 -23.88 20.25
C GLY A 52 4.19 -25.34 19.85
N ALA A 53 3.16 -26.20 19.96
CA ALA A 53 3.25 -27.59 19.52
C ALA A 53 3.26 -27.76 17.99
N LEU A 54 2.76 -26.78 17.24
CA LEU A 54 2.75 -26.79 15.77
C LEU A 54 4.10 -26.42 15.16
N ALA A 55 5.08 -25.99 15.96
CA ALA A 55 6.43 -25.73 15.47
C ALA A 55 7.22 -27.02 15.18
N GLU A 56 6.88 -28.14 15.85
CA GLU A 56 7.60 -29.41 15.69
C GLU A 56 7.28 -30.19 14.39
N PRO A 57 6.03 -30.26 13.86
CA PRO A 57 5.74 -31.04 12.67
C PRO A 57 6.29 -30.43 11.37
N LEU A 58 6.60 -29.14 11.35
CA LEU A 58 7.22 -28.51 10.16
C LEU A 58 8.66 -28.98 9.90
N ALA A 59 9.24 -29.74 10.85
CA ALA A 59 10.56 -30.34 10.72
C ALA A 59 10.54 -31.79 10.20
N GLN A 60 9.38 -32.45 10.10
CA GLN A 60 9.26 -33.85 9.66
C GLN A 60 8.82 -34.02 8.19
N THR A 61 8.94 -32.97 7.38
CA THR A 61 9.03 -33.15 5.93
C THR A 61 10.50 -33.38 5.62
N ASP A 62 10.84 -34.56 5.09
CA ASP A 62 12.10 -35.02 4.45
C ASP A 62 13.37 -34.17 4.66
N PRO A 63 14.55 -34.78 4.90
CA PRO A 63 15.80 -34.03 5.09
C PRO A 63 15.90 -32.94 4.02
N PRO A 64 15.88 -31.66 4.41
CA PRO A 64 15.72 -30.61 3.43
C PRO A 64 16.98 -30.63 2.58
N ALA A 65 16.86 -31.06 1.33
CA ALA A 65 17.85 -30.84 0.31
C ALA A 65 18.32 -29.40 0.47
N ALA A 66 19.62 -29.23 0.78
CA ALA A 66 20.22 -28.03 1.35
C ALA A 66 19.52 -26.76 0.82
N LYS A 67 18.60 -26.21 1.62
CA LYS A 67 17.85 -25.02 1.20
C LYS A 67 18.90 -23.91 1.06
N PRO A 68 19.12 -23.35 -0.14
CA PRO A 68 20.10 -22.29 -0.29
C PRO A 68 19.69 -21.17 0.66
N LYS A 69 20.65 -20.65 1.44
CA LYS A 69 20.48 -19.45 2.28
C LYS A 69 19.94 -18.34 1.38
N ARG A 70 18.60 -18.24 1.25
CA ARG A 70 17.96 -17.12 0.57
C ARG A 70 18.20 -15.93 1.46
N SER A 71 19.21 -15.16 1.07
CA SER A 71 19.66 -13.99 1.77
C SER A 71 18.47 -13.10 2.10
N ARG A 72 18.37 -12.69 3.37
CA ARG A 72 17.35 -11.74 3.85
C ARG A 72 17.36 -10.45 3.01
N LEU A 73 18.43 -10.18 2.24
CA LEU A 73 18.47 -9.12 1.22
C LEU A 73 17.28 -9.18 0.26
N HIS A 74 16.85 -10.35 -0.22
CA HIS A 74 15.73 -10.40 -1.17
C HIS A 74 14.42 -9.84 -0.58
N ILE A 75 14.24 -9.97 0.74
CA ILE A 75 13.07 -9.42 1.44
C ILE A 75 13.20 -7.90 1.55
N TYR A 76 14.37 -7.38 1.90
CA TYR A 76 14.62 -5.94 1.96
C TYR A 76 14.55 -5.27 0.58
N VAL A 77 15.14 -5.88 -0.45
CA VAL A 77 15.09 -5.41 -1.84
C VAL A 77 13.64 -5.37 -2.33
N ARG A 78 12.82 -6.38 -2.00
CA ARG A 78 11.40 -6.39 -2.38
C ARG A 78 10.58 -5.31 -1.67
N ARG A 79 10.92 -4.96 -0.42
CA ARG A 79 10.29 -3.84 0.30
C ARG A 79 10.69 -2.48 -0.27
N ILE A 80 11.97 -2.29 -0.59
CA ILE A 80 12.48 -1.05 -1.19
C ILE A 80 11.93 -0.87 -2.61
N ALA A 81 11.84 -1.93 -3.40
CA ALA A 81 11.26 -1.91 -4.74
C ALA A 81 9.79 -1.46 -4.73
N GLY A 82 9.00 -1.86 -3.72
CA GLY A 82 7.62 -1.41 -3.57
C GLY A 82 7.49 0.10 -3.34
N VAL A 83 8.38 0.69 -2.52
CA VAL A 83 8.39 2.14 -2.24
C VAL A 83 8.83 2.94 -3.47
N ALA A 84 9.83 2.47 -4.21
CA ALA A 84 10.26 3.14 -5.43
C ALA A 84 9.16 3.14 -6.50
N ALA A 85 8.43 2.03 -6.66
CA ALA A 85 7.35 1.92 -7.64
C ALA A 85 6.18 2.86 -7.32
N SER A 86 5.79 3.01 -6.05
CA SER A 86 4.70 3.91 -5.67
C SER A 86 5.07 5.38 -5.89
N LEU A 87 6.31 5.77 -5.58
CA LEU A 87 6.81 7.13 -5.86
C LEU A 87 6.82 7.44 -7.36
N LEU A 88 7.25 6.49 -8.20
CA LEU A 88 7.23 6.65 -9.65
C LEU A 88 5.81 6.77 -10.21
N LEU A 89 4.84 6.02 -9.68
CA LEU A 89 3.44 6.14 -10.08
C LEU A 89 2.84 7.49 -9.71
N ILE A 90 3.11 7.98 -8.49
CA ILE A 90 2.63 9.30 -8.04
C ILE A 90 3.26 10.41 -8.90
N ALA A 91 4.58 10.34 -9.14
CA ALA A 91 5.27 11.32 -9.98
C ALA A 91 4.77 11.30 -11.42
N GLY A 92 4.58 10.11 -12.00
CA GLY A 92 4.03 9.95 -13.35
C GLY A 92 2.62 10.53 -13.46
N LEU A 93 1.74 10.22 -12.50
CA LEU A 93 0.38 10.75 -12.47
C LEU A 93 0.39 12.28 -12.33
N ALA A 94 1.20 12.83 -11.42
CA ALA A 94 1.33 14.27 -11.25
C ALA A 94 1.82 14.96 -12.54
N LEU A 95 2.79 14.37 -13.26
CA LEU A 95 3.30 14.90 -14.52
C LEU A 95 2.25 14.87 -15.63
N THR A 96 1.44 13.79 -15.70
CA THR A 96 0.34 13.69 -16.68
C THR A 96 -0.74 14.73 -16.42
N LEU A 97 -1.13 14.94 -15.16
CA LEU A 97 -2.11 15.95 -14.78
C LEU A 97 -1.57 17.37 -15.00
N TYR A 98 -0.28 17.60 -14.77
CA TYR A 98 0.36 18.88 -15.05
C TYR A 98 0.41 19.18 -16.55
N ARG A 99 0.69 18.17 -17.38
CA ARG A 99 0.63 18.30 -18.85
C ARG A 99 -0.78 18.55 -19.36
N SER A 100 -1.79 17.87 -18.81
CA SER A 100 -3.18 18.08 -19.24
C SER A 100 -3.71 19.46 -18.86
N GLN A 101 -3.29 20.01 -17.71
CA GLN A 101 -3.70 21.37 -17.31
C GLN A 101 -2.98 22.48 -18.08
N ASN A 102 -1.77 22.22 -18.58
CA ASN A 102 -1.04 23.17 -19.42
C ASN A 102 -1.32 23.01 -20.93
N TYR A 103 -2.35 22.24 -21.29
CA TYR A 103 -2.78 22.09 -22.68
C TYR A 103 -3.61 23.32 -23.08
N CYS A 104 -3.06 24.17 -23.95
CA CYS A 104 -3.69 25.39 -24.43
C CYS A 104 -4.27 25.11 -25.81
N GLU A 105 -5.54 24.70 -25.85
CA GLU A 105 -6.30 24.53 -27.09
C GLU A 105 -7.11 25.79 -27.33
N ALA A 106 -6.84 26.49 -28.44
CA ALA A 106 -7.66 27.61 -28.88
C ALA A 106 -8.05 27.41 -30.33
N ILE A 107 -9.32 27.67 -30.64
CA ILE A 107 -9.85 27.59 -31.99
C ILE A 107 -9.57 28.93 -32.66
N VAL A 108 -8.66 28.94 -33.63
CA VAL A 108 -8.29 30.15 -34.39
C VAL A 108 -8.79 29.94 -35.82
N TYR A 109 -9.71 30.80 -36.28
CA TYR A 109 -10.34 30.72 -37.61
C TYR A 109 -11.00 29.36 -37.95
N GLY A 110 -11.51 28.64 -36.95
CA GLY A 110 -12.22 27.37 -37.14
C GLY A 110 -11.31 26.13 -37.17
N GLU A 111 -9.98 26.30 -37.09
CA GLU A 111 -9.03 25.20 -36.98
C GLU A 111 -8.51 25.09 -35.53
N PRO A 112 -8.43 23.87 -34.97
CA PRO A 112 -7.85 23.65 -33.65
C PRO A 112 -6.32 23.83 -33.72
N VAL A 113 -5.81 24.84 -33.01
CA VAL A 113 -4.37 25.12 -32.92
C VAL A 113 -3.90 24.77 -31.51
N ASN A 114 -2.83 23.97 -31.42
CA ASN A 114 -2.24 23.51 -30.14
C ASN A 114 -0.95 24.24 -29.78
N ASP A 115 -0.53 25.23 -30.58
CA ASP A 115 0.74 25.91 -30.44
C ASP A 115 0.60 27.17 -29.58
N ARG A 116 1.00 27.08 -28.31
CA ARG A 116 0.81 28.13 -27.29
C ARG A 116 1.38 29.49 -27.73
N GLU A 117 2.52 29.50 -28.40
CA GLU A 117 3.13 30.76 -28.88
C GLU A 117 2.31 31.40 -29.99
N LEU A 118 1.72 30.59 -30.87
CA LEU A 118 0.87 31.08 -31.98
C LEU A 118 -0.44 31.63 -31.44
N ILE A 119 -1.07 30.95 -30.48
CA ILE A 119 -2.29 31.41 -29.79
C ILE A 119 -2.03 32.74 -29.08
N MET A 120 -0.96 32.82 -28.30
CA MET A 120 -0.65 34.03 -27.52
C MET A 120 -0.25 35.23 -28.41
N ARG A 121 0.41 34.98 -29.54
CA ARG A 121 0.70 36.03 -30.54
C ARG A 121 -0.57 36.57 -31.16
N GLU A 122 -1.49 35.70 -31.55
CA GLU A 122 -2.76 36.10 -32.19
C GLU A 122 -3.62 36.88 -31.20
N VAL A 123 -3.82 36.36 -29.99
CA VAL A 123 -4.58 37.03 -28.92
C VAL A 123 -3.99 38.41 -28.62
N SER A 124 -2.66 38.53 -28.50
CA SER A 124 -2.00 39.82 -28.25
C SER A 124 -2.18 40.80 -29.41
N GLY A 125 -2.12 40.30 -30.65
CA GLY A 125 -2.37 41.10 -31.86
C GLY A 125 -3.80 41.62 -31.93
N THR A 126 -4.79 40.75 -31.74
CA THR A 126 -6.22 41.13 -31.73
C THR A 126 -6.51 42.09 -30.59
N MET A 127 -6.02 41.84 -29.38
CA MET A 127 -6.24 42.71 -28.22
C MET A 127 -5.59 44.10 -28.42
N SER A 128 -4.40 44.16 -29.03
CA SER A 128 -3.73 45.42 -29.38
C SER A 128 -4.51 46.20 -30.44
N GLN A 129 -5.07 45.51 -31.44
CA GLN A 129 -5.90 46.12 -32.47
C GLN A 129 -7.22 46.63 -31.91
N ILE A 130 -7.89 45.86 -31.04
CA ILE A 130 -9.10 46.29 -30.34
C ILE A 130 -8.80 47.51 -29.47
N ASN A 131 -7.68 47.50 -28.73
CA ASN A 131 -7.30 48.65 -27.90
C ASN A 131 -7.02 49.91 -28.73
N LYS A 132 -6.37 49.76 -29.90
CA LYS A 132 -6.17 50.87 -30.85
C LYS A 132 -7.49 51.35 -31.46
N GLN A 133 -8.43 50.44 -31.66
CA GLN A 133 -9.74 50.75 -32.22
C GLN A 133 -10.71 51.31 -31.18
N SER A 134 -10.61 50.94 -29.90
CA SER A 134 -11.38 51.55 -28.79
C SER A 134 -10.98 52.99 -28.51
N THR A 135 -9.87 53.45 -29.07
CA THR A 135 -9.54 54.88 -29.20
C THR A 135 -10.44 55.60 -30.21
N VAL A 136 -11.65 55.10 -30.51
CA VAL A 136 -12.69 55.82 -31.26
C VAL A 136 -12.98 57.18 -30.62
N GLU A 137 -12.76 57.35 -29.31
CA GLU A 137 -12.82 58.64 -28.60
C GLU A 137 -11.99 59.74 -29.29
N HIS A 138 -10.83 59.40 -29.85
CA HIS A 138 -10.01 60.36 -30.59
C HIS A 138 -10.52 60.61 -32.02
N GLN A 139 -11.10 59.61 -32.69
CA GLN A 139 -11.70 59.79 -34.03
C GLN A 139 -13.07 60.50 -33.99
N LEU A 140 -13.85 60.29 -32.93
CA LEU A 140 -15.12 60.99 -32.68
C LEU A 140 -14.88 62.46 -32.36
N ARG A 141 -13.84 62.79 -31.58
CA ARG A 141 -13.48 64.19 -31.32
C ARG A 141 -13.06 64.93 -32.59
N ASP A 142 -12.28 64.31 -33.48
CA ASP A 142 -11.88 64.99 -34.73
C ASP A 142 -13.07 65.25 -35.66
N VAL A 143 -14.04 64.33 -35.74
CA VAL A 143 -15.25 64.51 -36.58
C VAL A 143 -16.27 65.46 -35.97
N LEU A 144 -16.44 65.47 -34.65
CA LEU A 144 -17.36 66.38 -33.96
C LEU A 144 -16.79 67.80 -33.81
N MET A 145 -15.46 67.98 -33.78
CA MET A 145 -14.81 69.30 -33.69
C MET A 145 -14.51 69.92 -35.06
N THR A 146 -14.79 69.23 -36.18
CA THR A 146 -14.71 69.79 -37.54
C THR A 146 -16.07 70.20 -38.11
N ALA A 147 -17.15 69.99 -37.37
CA ALA A 147 -18.48 70.49 -37.70
C ALA A 147 -18.90 71.58 -36.70
N GLU A 148 -18.55 72.82 -37.04
CA GLU A 148 -18.98 74.12 -36.46
C GLU A 148 -18.39 74.56 -35.12
#